data_AF-A0A1Q9PHU2-F1
#
_entry.id   AF-A0A1Q9PHU2-F1
#
_cell.length_a   1.000
_cell.length_b   1.000
_cell.length_c   1.000
_cell.angle_alpha   90.00
_cell.angle_beta   90.00
_cell.angle_gamma   90.00
#
_symmetry.space_group_name_H-M   'P 1'
#
loop_
_entity.id
_entity.type
_entity.pdbx_description
1 polymer ?
#
loop_
_entity_poly.entity_id
_entity_poly.type
_entity_poly.pdbx_seq_one_letter_code
_entity_poly.pdbx_strand_id
1 'polypeptide(L)' 'MWVRIKKANTTLPRNKNTERVWKLIERAKNWLKQNEYDIKILKWETDRWGEVKADFGRK' A
#
# COMPACT_ATOMS: atom_id res chain seq x y z
N MET A 1 9.39 -0.88 0.27
CA MET A 1 8.22 -0.44 -0.53
C MET A 1 7.38 -1.66 -0.87
N TRP A 2 6.18 -1.79 -0.31
CA TRP A 2 5.40 -3.05 -0.32
C TRP A 2 4.85 -3.43 -1.71
N VAL A 3 4.61 -2.43 -2.58
CA VAL A 3 4.11 -2.65 -3.95
C VAL A 3 5.12 -3.40 -4.81
N ARG A 4 6.43 -3.05 -4.70
CA ARG A 4 7.51 -3.75 -5.43
C ARG A 4 7.70 -5.20 -4.96
N ILE A 5 7.43 -5.47 -3.68
CA ILE A 5 7.56 -6.81 -3.06
C ILE A 5 6.24 -7.60 -3.18
N LYS A 6 5.14 -6.95 -3.63
CA LYS A 6 3.77 -7.48 -3.67
C LYS A 6 3.30 -8.11 -2.35
N LYS A 7 3.91 -7.72 -1.22
CA LYS A 7 3.64 -8.24 0.12
C LYS A 7 3.33 -7.08 1.04
N ALA A 8 2.09 -7.00 1.49
CA ALA A 8 1.67 -6.04 2.52
C ALA A 8 2.27 -6.48 3.86
N ASN A 9 3.09 -5.62 4.48
CA ASN A 9 3.58 -5.81 5.84
C ASN A 9 2.50 -5.31 6.82
N THR A 10 1.48 -6.13 7.06
CA THR A 10 0.40 -5.80 7.98
C THR A 10 0.52 -6.63 9.25
N THR A 11 0.51 -5.98 10.41
CA THR A 11 0.42 -6.61 11.74
C THR A 11 -1.04 -6.82 12.19
N LEU A 12 -2.01 -6.52 11.32
CA LEU A 12 -3.43 -6.61 11.63
C LEU A 12 -3.87 -8.07 11.87
N PRO A 13 -4.45 -8.39 13.05
CA PRO A 13 -4.99 -9.71 13.29
C PRO A 13 -6.18 -9.98 12.36
N ARG A 14 -6.26 -11.18 11.80
CA ARG A 14 -7.36 -11.59 10.91
C ARG A 14 -8.58 -11.93 11.75
N ASN A 15 -9.56 -11.03 11.80
CA ASN A 15 -10.82 -11.18 12.52
C ASN A 15 -11.98 -10.73 11.59
N LYS A 16 -13.25 -10.91 12.02
CA LYS A 16 -14.42 -10.52 11.22
C LYS A 16 -14.41 -9.05 10.79
N ASN A 17 -13.82 -8.16 11.59
CA ASN A 17 -13.76 -6.73 11.31
C ASN A 17 -12.65 -6.39 10.29
N THR A 18 -11.53 -7.10 10.31
CA THR A 18 -10.40 -6.90 9.38
C THR A 18 -10.50 -7.76 8.13
N GLU A 19 -11.44 -8.71 8.06
CA GLU A 19 -11.64 -9.59 6.90
C GLU A 19 -11.83 -8.79 5.61
N ARG A 20 -12.57 -7.67 5.67
CA ARG A 20 -12.75 -6.77 4.53
C ARG A 20 -11.43 -6.17 4.07
N VAL A 21 -10.57 -5.74 4.98
CA VAL A 21 -9.24 -5.20 4.68
C VAL A 21 -8.36 -6.27 4.03
N TRP A 22 -8.37 -7.48 4.58
CA TRP A 22 -7.65 -8.62 4.02
C TRP A 22 -8.13 -8.97 2.60
N LYS A 23 -9.45 -8.96 2.33
CA LYS A 23 -10.00 -9.15 0.98
C LYS A 23 -9.50 -8.08 0.00
N LEU A 24 -9.42 -6.82 0.43
CA LEU A 24 -8.87 -5.73 -0.39
C LEU A 24 -7.38 -5.91 -0.68
N ILE A 25 -6.60 -6.33 0.32
CA ILE A 25 -5.16 -6.62 0.15
C ILE A 25 -4.95 -7.74 -0.87
N GLU A 26 -5.68 -8.85 -0.75
CA GLU A 26 -5.58 -9.98 -1.69
C GLU A 26 -6.02 -9.58 -3.10
N ARG A 27 -7.09 -8.79 -3.23
CA ARG A 27 -7.51 -8.23 -4.52
C ARG A 27 -6.41 -7.35 -5.13
N ALA A 28 -5.77 -6.49 -4.34
CA ALA A 28 -4.67 -5.65 -4.82
C ALA A 28 -3.46 -6.48 -5.25
N LYS A 29 -3.10 -7.54 -4.50
CA LYS A 29 -2.03 -8.47 -4.89
C LYS A 29 -2.34 -9.19 -6.20
N ASN A 30 -3.58 -9.65 -6.38
CA ASN A 30 -4.00 -10.30 -7.61
C ASN A 30 -3.95 -9.35 -8.80
N TRP A 31 -4.41 -8.11 -8.63
CA TRP A 31 -4.32 -7.09 -9.67
C TRP A 31 -2.86 -6.81 -10.06
N LEU A 32 -1.96 -6.64 -9.09
CA LEU A 32 -0.52 -6.46 -9.32
C LEU A 32 0.17 -7.68 -9.94
N LYS A 33 -0.40 -8.88 -9.85
CA LYS A 33 0.11 -10.09 -10.51
C LYS A 33 -0.40 -10.22 -11.94
N GLN A 34 -1.64 -9.83 -12.19
CA GLN A 34 -2.32 -10.00 -13.48
C GLN A 34 -2.09 -8.83 -14.44
N ASN A 35 -1.72 -7.66 -13.92
CA ASN A 35 -1.52 -6.45 -14.71
C ASN A 35 -0.04 -6.04 -14.68
N GLU A 36 0.50 -5.76 -15.86
CA GLU A 36 1.78 -5.11 -16.00
C GLU A 36 1.60 -3.59 -15.89
N TYR A 37 2.50 -2.94 -15.18
CA TYR A 37 2.51 -1.49 -15.03
C TYR A 37 3.93 -0.98 -15.26
N ASP A 38 4.07 0.01 -16.14
CA ASP A 38 5.35 0.69 -16.39
C ASP A 38 5.51 1.95 -15.50
N ILE A 39 4.59 2.12 -14.55
CA ILE A 39 4.58 3.30 -13.68
C ILE A 39 5.75 3.19 -12.68
N LYS A 40 6.66 4.16 -12.75
CA LYS A 40 7.75 4.31 -11.79
C LYS A 40 7.20 4.68 -10.41
N ILE A 41 7.28 3.75 -9.46
CA ILE A 41 6.88 4.01 -8.09
C ILE A 41 8.04 4.67 -7.33
N LEU A 42 7.92 5.98 -7.11
CA LEU A 42 8.92 6.80 -6.43
C LEU A 42 8.63 6.86 -4.92
N LYS A 43 9.69 6.91 -4.11
CA LYS A 43 9.57 7.21 -2.68
C LYS A 43 9.53 8.74 -2.53
N TRP A 44 8.51 9.25 -1.86
CA TRP A 44 8.46 10.66 -1.51
C TRP A 44 9.53 10.98 -0.46
N GLU A 45 10.38 11.97 -0.74
CA GLU A 45 11.43 12.44 0.18
C GLU A 45 10.88 13.59 1.03
N THR A 46 10.20 13.25 2.13
CA THR A 46 9.56 14.22 3.04
C THR A 46 10.54 15.29 3.55
N ASP A 47 11.79 14.93 3.82
CA ASP A 47 12.82 15.86 4.31
C ASP A 47 13.17 16.96 3.30
N ARG A 48 13.04 16.68 2.00
CA ARG A 48 13.38 17.64 0.93
C ARG A 48 12.15 18.36 0.38
N TRP A 49 10.99 17.70 0.38
CA TRP A 49 9.79 18.18 -0.31
C TRP A 49 8.64 18.54 0.64
N GLY A 50 8.85 18.42 1.95
CA GLY A 50 7.82 18.59 2.97
C GLY A 50 6.85 17.42 3.04
N GLU A 51 5.80 17.56 3.86
CA GLU A 51 4.74 16.55 3.98
C GLU A 51 4.10 16.26 2.61
N VAL A 52 3.88 14.97 2.32
CA VAL A 52 3.25 14.58 1.08
C VAL A 52 1.82 15.11 1.06
N LYS A 53 1.37 15.69 -0.06
CA LYS A 53 0.02 16.28 -0.16
C LYS A 53 -1.14 15.29 0.07
N ALA A 54 -0.86 13.99 0.02
CA ALA A 54 -1.80 12.92 0.31
C ALA A 54 -1.77 12.46 1.78
N ASP A 55 -0.93 13.07 2.62
CA ASP A 55 -0.93 12.79 4.04
C ASP A 55 -2.14 13.45 4.66
N PHE A 56 -2.90 12.67 5.42
CA PHE A 56 -4.14 13.12 6.04
C PHE A 56 -3.88 13.84 7.38
N GLY A 57 -2.71 14.47 7.53
CA GLY A 57 -2.32 15.21 8.74
C GLY A 57 -2.43 14.38 10.01
N ARG A 58 -2.17 13.07 9.95
CA ARG A 58 -2.33 12.19 11.11
C ARG A 58 -1.14 12.33 12.05
N LYS A 59 -1.23 13.34 12.92
CA LYS A 59 -0.55 13.36 14.20
C LYS A 59 -1.40 12.66 15.25
#